data_AF-A0A2W4IBX9-F1
#
_entry.id   AF-A0A2W4IBX9-F1
#
_cell.length_a   1.000
_cell.length_b   1.000
_cell.length_c   1.000
_cell.angle_alpha   90.00
_cell.angle_beta   90.00
_cell.angle_gamma   90.00
#
_symmetry.space_group_name_H-M   'P 1'
#
loop_
_entity.id
_entity.type
_entity.pdbx_description
1 polymer ?
#
loop_
_entity_poly.entity_id
_entity_poly.type
_entity_poly.pdbx_seq_one_letter_code
_entity_poly.pdbx_strand_id
1 'polypeptide(L)'
;MSAKEPTKNSDASGNETGRDCRLGGKDETVEVVVERGETIWQLSELKYEGKHPLAAIFQANGLRPSVVYENGLRRLLDPVYFAGNVYIFPAWSEVERLEKEFYSLMDELHPQVESYDEYNICEAGSVDDKQRSFVTINWDETLYAVAQRKYGSDVPLEAIYEINNMTPSVSGGTAGKTVKEPVYPGGKTYWLPARSEVDTLTEKYKERVKELL
;
A
#
# COMPACT_ATOMS: atom_id res chain seq x y z
N MET A 1 38.35 30.40 -43.61
CA MET A 1 37.24 29.44 -43.66
C MET A 1 37.23 28.73 -42.31
N SER A 2 36.36 29.20 -41.41
CA SER A 2 36.34 28.82 -40.00
C SER A 2 35.69 27.45 -39.79
N ALA A 3 36.35 26.59 -39.03
CA ALA A 3 35.79 25.39 -38.45
C ALA A 3 34.62 25.77 -37.52
N LYS A 4 33.47 25.13 -37.70
CA LYS A 4 32.39 25.10 -36.70
C LYS A 4 32.35 23.70 -36.11
N GLU A 5 32.72 23.61 -34.83
CA GLU A 5 32.39 22.47 -33.97
C GLU A 5 30.87 22.36 -33.84
N PRO A 6 30.28 21.15 -33.77
CA PRO A 6 29.00 20.96 -33.15
C PRO A 6 29.19 20.78 -31.64
N THR A 7 28.65 21.75 -30.93
CA THR A 7 28.39 21.83 -29.50
C THR A 7 27.92 20.51 -28.87
N LYS A 8 28.61 20.17 -27.78
CA LYS A 8 28.21 19.18 -26.77
C LYS A 8 26.99 19.75 -26.01
N ASN A 9 25.78 19.33 -26.38
CA ASN A 9 24.61 19.56 -25.52
C ASN A 9 24.57 18.45 -24.47
N SER A 10 25.07 18.79 -23.29
CA SER A 10 24.66 18.19 -22.04
C SER A 10 23.20 18.55 -21.77
N ASP A 11 22.31 17.57 -21.84
CA ASP A 11 21.05 17.63 -21.09
C ASP A 11 20.89 16.32 -20.34
N ALA A 12 21.37 16.35 -19.09
CA ALA A 12 20.88 15.49 -18.05
C ALA A 12 19.44 15.93 -17.76
N SER A 13 18.49 15.23 -18.37
CA SER A 13 17.06 15.47 -18.18
C SER A 13 16.32 14.13 -18.25
N GLY A 14 15.72 13.73 -17.13
CA GLY A 14 14.61 12.77 -17.13
C GLY A 14 14.95 11.30 -16.92
N ASN A 15 15.43 10.93 -15.73
CA ASN A 15 15.45 9.53 -15.29
C ASN A 15 14.08 9.01 -14.82
N GLU A 16 12.98 9.55 -15.36
CA GLU A 16 11.59 9.14 -15.10
C GLU A 16 10.96 8.38 -16.28
N THR A 17 11.60 8.35 -17.45
CA THR A 17 11.05 7.74 -18.67
C THR A 17 11.18 6.20 -18.73
N GLY A 18 11.91 5.58 -17.80
CA GLY A 18 12.15 4.13 -17.80
C GLY A 18 11.15 3.27 -17.01
N ARG A 19 10.29 3.88 -16.17
CA ARG A 19 9.36 3.10 -15.32
C ARG A 19 8.01 2.83 -15.99
N ASP A 20 7.51 3.77 -16.78
CA ASP A 20 6.24 3.61 -17.51
C ASP A 20 6.36 2.58 -18.65
N CYS A 21 7.53 2.49 -19.30
CA CYS A 21 7.68 1.64 -20.47
C CYS A 21 7.55 0.13 -20.19
N ARG A 22 7.74 -0.32 -18.94
CA ARG A 22 7.60 -1.75 -18.57
C ARG A 22 6.18 -2.14 -18.17
N LEU A 23 5.31 -1.19 -17.82
CA LEU A 23 3.92 -1.46 -17.45
C LEU A 23 2.99 -1.56 -18.66
N GLY A 24 3.50 -1.19 -19.85
CA GLY A 24 2.75 -1.16 -21.11
C GLY A 24 1.54 -0.23 -21.04
N GLY A 25 0.72 -0.27 -22.10
CA GLY A 25 -0.56 0.41 -22.09
C GLY A 25 -1.59 -0.29 -21.20
N LYS A 26 -2.65 0.42 -20.78
CA LYS A 26 -3.75 -0.17 -20.01
C LYS A 26 -4.46 -1.33 -20.72
N ASP A 27 -4.41 -1.34 -22.04
CA ASP A 27 -5.09 -2.33 -22.89
C ASP A 27 -4.20 -3.56 -23.20
N GLU A 28 -3.00 -3.63 -22.61
CA GLU A 28 -2.03 -4.70 -22.82
C GLU A 28 -1.87 -5.53 -21.55
N THR A 29 -1.77 -6.85 -21.72
CA THR A 29 -1.32 -7.74 -20.64
C THR A 29 0.19 -7.79 -20.64
N VAL A 30 0.80 -7.48 -19.50
CA VAL A 30 2.26 -7.38 -19.37
C VAL A 30 2.76 -8.18 -18.18
N GLU A 31 4.00 -8.68 -18.29
CA GLU A 31 4.73 -9.28 -17.19
C GLU A 31 5.73 -8.25 -16.62
N VAL A 32 5.68 -8.05 -15.31
CA VAL A 32 6.43 -7.00 -14.62
C VAL A 32 7.17 -7.58 -13.44
N VAL A 33 8.49 -7.40 -13.39
CA VAL A 33 9.25 -7.65 -12.17
C VAL A 33 8.94 -6.54 -11.16
N VAL A 34 8.40 -6.90 -10.00
CA VAL A 34 8.19 -5.93 -8.89
C VAL A 34 9.54 -5.68 -8.24
N GLU A 35 10.09 -4.47 -8.35
CA GLU A 35 11.39 -4.17 -7.78
C GLU A 35 11.34 -3.87 -6.28
N ARG A 36 12.50 -3.86 -5.63
CA ARG A 36 12.58 -3.55 -4.19
C ARG A 36 12.12 -2.11 -3.93
N GLY A 37 11.11 -1.97 -3.07
CA GLY A 37 10.51 -0.67 -2.72
C GLY A 37 9.30 -0.30 -3.58
N GLU A 38 8.97 -1.11 -4.58
CA GLU A 38 7.73 -1.00 -5.35
C GLU A 38 6.62 -1.83 -4.73
N THR A 39 5.38 -1.43 -4.97
CA THR A 39 4.19 -2.19 -4.60
C THR A 39 3.33 -2.44 -5.81
N ILE A 40 2.62 -3.58 -5.86
CA ILE A 40 1.63 -3.85 -6.92
C ILE A 40 0.60 -2.71 -7.00
N TRP A 41 0.28 -2.07 -5.87
CA TRP A 41 -0.56 -0.88 -5.81
C TRP A 41 -0.03 0.27 -6.67
N GLN A 42 1.20 0.71 -6.41
CA GLN A 42 1.82 1.83 -7.14
C GLN A 42 1.95 1.51 -8.63
N LEU A 43 2.26 0.26 -8.97
CA LEU A 43 2.33 -0.19 -10.35
C LEU A 43 0.94 -0.19 -11.03
N SER A 44 -0.11 -0.50 -10.28
CA SER A 44 -1.49 -0.43 -10.76
C SER A 44 -1.92 1.01 -11.04
N GLU A 45 -1.58 1.95 -10.15
CA GLU A 45 -1.85 3.39 -10.35
C GLU A 45 -1.27 3.88 -11.67
N LEU A 46 -0.02 3.51 -11.94
CA LEU A 46 0.69 3.91 -13.15
C LEU A 46 0.03 3.28 -14.40
N LYS A 47 -0.25 1.97 -14.38
CA LYS A 47 -0.80 1.26 -15.54
C LYS A 47 -2.25 1.63 -15.85
N TYR A 48 -3.09 1.77 -14.83
CA TYR A 48 -4.54 1.91 -14.96
C TYR A 48 -5.04 3.32 -14.65
N GLU A 49 -4.17 4.32 -14.85
CA GLU A 49 -4.53 5.75 -14.77
C GLU A 49 -5.18 6.11 -13.41
N GLY A 50 -4.60 5.64 -12.31
CA GLY A 50 -5.08 5.88 -10.94
C GLY A 50 -6.10 4.87 -10.42
N LYS A 51 -6.31 3.74 -11.11
CA LYS A 51 -7.15 2.64 -10.64
C LYS A 51 -6.31 1.46 -10.12
N HIS A 52 -6.93 0.61 -9.29
CA HIS A 52 -6.24 -0.50 -8.63
C HIS A 52 -7.05 -1.82 -8.74
N PRO A 53 -7.07 -2.48 -9.91
CA PRO A 53 -7.76 -3.75 -10.10
C PRO A 53 -6.97 -4.92 -9.46
N LEU A 54 -6.76 -4.86 -8.14
CA LEU A 54 -5.84 -5.75 -7.43
C LEU A 54 -6.35 -7.18 -7.36
N ALA A 55 -7.67 -7.36 -7.21
CA ALA A 55 -8.29 -8.68 -7.27
C ALA A 55 -8.03 -9.34 -8.64
N ALA A 56 -8.12 -8.59 -9.75
CA ALA A 56 -7.75 -9.09 -11.07
C ALA A 56 -6.27 -9.46 -11.17
N ILE A 57 -5.37 -8.63 -10.64
CA ILE A 57 -3.93 -8.92 -10.64
C ILE A 57 -3.64 -10.17 -9.81
N PHE A 58 -4.23 -10.32 -8.63
CA PHE A 58 -4.05 -11.51 -7.81
C PHE A 58 -4.55 -12.77 -8.50
N GLN A 59 -5.74 -12.70 -9.11
CA GLN A 59 -6.28 -13.80 -9.90
C GLN A 59 -5.38 -14.17 -11.08
N ALA A 60 -4.91 -13.18 -11.86
CA ALA A 60 -4.03 -13.39 -13.01
C ALA A 60 -2.71 -14.08 -12.62
N ASN A 61 -2.25 -13.85 -11.40
CA ASN A 61 -1.01 -14.42 -10.88
C ASN A 61 -1.20 -15.70 -10.05
N GLY A 62 -2.43 -16.21 -9.94
CA GLY A 62 -2.73 -17.35 -9.07
C GLY A 62 -2.40 -17.08 -7.60
N LEU A 63 -2.36 -15.81 -7.19
CA LEU A 63 -2.15 -15.42 -5.80
C LEU A 63 -3.47 -15.64 -5.07
N ARG A 64 -3.44 -16.57 -4.11
CA ARG A 64 -4.63 -17.01 -3.39
C ARG A 64 -4.63 -16.45 -1.98
N PRO A 65 -5.77 -15.94 -1.49
CA PRO A 65 -5.96 -15.68 -0.08
C PRO A 65 -5.90 -17.00 0.70
N SER A 66 -5.53 -16.95 1.97
CA SER A 66 -5.32 -18.13 2.80
C SER A 66 -6.07 -18.02 4.11
N VAL A 67 -6.64 -19.12 4.60
CA VAL A 67 -7.27 -19.16 5.93
C VAL A 67 -6.24 -19.64 6.94
N VAL A 68 -5.95 -18.83 7.96
CA VAL A 68 -5.03 -19.17 9.05
C VAL A 68 -5.78 -19.28 10.36
N TYR A 69 -5.23 -20.07 11.28
CA TYR A 69 -5.73 -20.16 12.65
C TYR A 69 -4.82 -19.36 13.58
N GLU A 70 -5.36 -18.32 14.21
CA GLU A 70 -4.62 -17.44 15.10
C GLU A 70 -5.46 -17.12 16.34
N ASN A 71 -4.89 -17.33 17.53
CA ASN A 71 -5.55 -17.06 18.83
C ASN A 71 -6.92 -17.71 19.01
N GLY A 72 -7.13 -18.89 18.41
CA GLY A 72 -8.41 -19.59 18.53
C GLY A 72 -9.41 -19.28 17.41
N LEU A 73 -9.09 -18.34 16.50
CA LEU A 73 -9.96 -17.86 15.43
C LEU A 73 -9.40 -18.23 14.06
N ARG A 74 -10.29 -18.62 13.13
CA ARG A 74 -9.95 -18.75 11.71
C ARG A 74 -10.08 -17.39 11.04
N ARG A 75 -9.02 -16.90 10.42
CA ARG A 75 -8.92 -15.59 9.75
C ARG A 75 -8.53 -15.75 8.30
N LEU A 76 -9.05 -14.89 7.43
CA LEU A 76 -8.62 -14.80 6.04
C LEU A 76 -7.45 -13.83 5.93
N LEU A 77 -6.33 -14.30 5.36
CA LEU A 77 -5.18 -13.49 5.01
C LEU A 77 -5.16 -13.23 3.52
N ASP A 78 -4.84 -11.99 3.15
CA ASP A 78 -4.68 -11.60 1.76
C ASP A 78 -3.51 -12.31 1.07
N PRO A 79 -3.55 -12.41 -0.26
CA PRO A 79 -2.44 -12.98 -1.02
C PRO A 79 -1.14 -12.18 -0.83
N VAL A 80 -0.04 -12.90 -0.62
CA VAL A 80 1.29 -12.30 -0.42
C VAL A 80 2.06 -12.25 -1.74
N TYR A 81 2.70 -11.11 -2.01
CA TYR A 81 3.62 -10.93 -3.14
C TYR A 81 5.01 -10.50 -2.65
N PHE A 82 6.03 -10.73 -3.47
CA PHE A 82 7.43 -10.51 -3.11
C PHE A 82 8.15 -9.71 -4.19
N ALA A 83 8.97 -8.75 -3.77
CA ALA A 83 9.88 -8.06 -4.68
C ALA A 83 10.87 -9.06 -5.31
N GLY A 84 11.26 -8.82 -6.56
CA GLY A 84 12.10 -9.68 -7.37
C GLY A 84 11.33 -10.72 -8.19
N ASN A 85 10.04 -10.91 -7.91
CA ASN A 85 9.19 -11.81 -8.70
C ASN A 85 8.53 -11.09 -9.89
N VAL A 86 8.24 -11.87 -10.92
CA VAL A 86 7.46 -11.44 -12.09
C VAL A 86 5.98 -11.59 -11.78
N TYR A 87 5.21 -10.55 -12.09
CA TYR A 87 3.75 -10.52 -11.96
C TYR A 87 3.08 -10.08 -13.26
N ILE A 88 1.98 -10.74 -13.59
CA ILE A 88 1.10 -10.41 -14.70
C ILE A 88 0.20 -9.25 -14.30
N PHE A 89 0.25 -8.15 -15.05
CA PHE A 89 -0.73 -7.07 -14.99
C PHE A 89 -1.64 -7.20 -16.21
N PRO A 90 -2.91 -7.59 -16.04
CA PRO A 90 -3.81 -7.89 -17.15
C PRO A 90 -4.21 -6.62 -17.93
N ALA A 91 -4.63 -6.79 -19.17
CA ALA A 91 -5.30 -5.73 -19.92
C ALA A 91 -6.60 -5.33 -19.23
N TRP A 92 -7.01 -4.06 -19.38
CA TRP A 92 -8.23 -3.54 -18.78
C TRP A 92 -9.49 -4.33 -19.19
N SER A 93 -9.51 -4.86 -20.41
CA SER A 93 -10.59 -5.70 -20.93
C SER A 93 -10.76 -7.03 -20.17
N GLU A 94 -9.74 -7.48 -19.43
CA GLU A 94 -9.76 -8.73 -18.67
C GLU A 94 -10.12 -8.53 -17.20
N VAL A 95 -10.03 -7.30 -16.69
CA VAL A 95 -10.17 -6.95 -15.27
C VAL A 95 -11.49 -7.46 -14.70
N GLU A 96 -12.63 -7.12 -15.32
CA GLU A 96 -13.96 -7.47 -14.79
C GLU A 96 -14.13 -8.99 -14.62
N ARG A 97 -13.65 -9.78 -15.59
CA ARG A 97 -13.72 -11.24 -15.55
C ARG A 97 -12.87 -11.79 -14.40
N LEU A 98 -11.62 -11.31 -14.30
CA LEU A 98 -10.66 -11.79 -13.30
C LEU A 98 -11.09 -11.40 -11.88
N GLU A 99 -11.66 -10.22 -11.67
CA GLU A 99 -12.22 -9.82 -10.37
C GLU A 99 -13.37 -10.74 -9.95
N LYS A 100 -14.30 -11.06 -10.85
CA LYS A 100 -15.40 -12.00 -10.56
C LYS A 100 -14.89 -13.37 -10.15
N GLU A 101 -13.85 -13.87 -10.83
CA GLU A 101 -13.22 -15.15 -10.46
C GLU A 101 -12.55 -15.09 -9.09
N PHE A 102 -11.85 -13.99 -8.78
CA PHE A 102 -11.24 -13.79 -7.46
C PHE A 102 -12.27 -13.75 -6.34
N TYR A 103 -13.35 -13.00 -6.51
CA TYR A 103 -14.39 -12.89 -5.49
C TYR A 103 -15.18 -14.18 -5.32
N SER A 104 -15.38 -14.95 -6.39
CA SER A 104 -15.99 -16.28 -6.29
C SER A 104 -15.17 -17.21 -5.39
N LEU A 105 -13.83 -17.15 -5.48
CA LEU A 105 -12.94 -17.87 -4.57
C LEU A 105 -13.06 -17.37 -3.12
N MET A 106 -13.16 -16.05 -2.92
CA MET A 106 -13.36 -15.47 -1.58
C MET A 106 -14.67 -15.97 -0.96
N ASP A 107 -15.74 -16.04 -1.74
CA ASP A 107 -17.04 -16.55 -1.30
C ASP A 107 -16.98 -18.04 -0.91
N GLU A 108 -16.12 -18.85 -1.54
CA GLU A 108 -15.88 -20.25 -1.15
C GLU A 108 -15.11 -20.40 0.17
N LEU A 109 -14.21 -19.46 0.45
CA LEU A 109 -13.40 -19.47 1.67
C LEU A 109 -14.16 -18.87 2.86
N HIS A 110 -15.06 -17.92 2.61
CA HIS A 110 -15.82 -17.19 3.63
C HIS A 110 -16.52 -18.09 4.67
N PRO A 111 -17.18 -19.23 4.32
CA PRO A 111 -17.82 -20.11 5.29
C PRO A 111 -16.85 -20.83 6.23
N GLN A 112 -15.55 -20.87 5.90
CA GLN A 112 -14.52 -21.53 6.70
C GLN A 112 -13.90 -20.61 7.75
N VAL A 113 -14.27 -19.33 7.71
CA VAL A 113 -13.78 -18.28 8.60
C VAL A 113 -14.77 -18.14 9.74
N GLU A 114 -14.35 -18.47 10.97
CA GLU A 114 -15.18 -18.38 12.18
C GLU A 114 -15.36 -16.92 12.63
N SER A 115 -14.54 -16.01 12.09
CA SER A 115 -14.80 -14.58 12.07
C SER A 115 -14.62 -14.05 10.65
N TYR A 116 -15.69 -14.04 9.85
CA TYR A 116 -15.91 -12.90 8.97
C TYR A 116 -16.66 -11.84 9.79
N ASP A 117 -16.13 -11.52 10.99
CA ASP A 117 -16.74 -10.49 11.81
C ASP A 117 -16.61 -9.19 11.01
N GLU A 118 -17.73 -8.80 10.41
CA GLU A 118 -18.30 -7.47 10.57
C GLU A 118 -17.45 -6.70 11.59
N TYR A 119 -16.69 -5.70 11.13
CA TYR A 119 -16.28 -4.64 12.04
C TYR A 119 -15.47 -5.10 13.27
N ASN A 120 -14.23 -5.54 13.05
CA ASN A 120 -13.13 -5.01 13.89
C ASN A 120 -12.52 -3.74 13.28
N ILE A 121 -13.22 -3.08 12.34
CA ILE A 121 -13.50 -1.66 12.62
C ILE A 121 -14.28 -1.74 13.92
N CYS A 122 -13.71 -1.44 15.09
CA CYS A 122 -14.55 -1.08 16.23
C CYS A 122 -15.70 -0.26 15.64
N GLU A 123 -16.96 -0.74 15.72
CA GLU A 123 -18.11 0.03 15.24
C GLU A 123 -17.77 1.49 15.53
N ALA A 124 -17.74 2.31 14.49
CA ALA A 124 -17.58 3.75 14.63
C ALA A 124 -18.85 4.36 15.26
N GLY A 125 -19.39 3.66 16.26
CA GLY A 125 -20.44 3.98 17.20
C GLY A 125 -20.00 3.73 18.64
N SER A 126 -18.69 3.65 18.92
CA SER A 126 -18.00 4.20 20.12
C SER A 126 -16.63 3.55 20.29
N VAL A 127 -15.66 3.93 19.46
CA VAL A 127 -14.25 3.57 19.73
C VAL A 127 -13.82 4.41 20.92
N ASP A 128 -13.82 3.81 22.12
CA ASP A 128 -13.30 4.46 23.33
C ASP A 128 -11.88 4.97 23.03
N ASP A 129 -11.72 6.29 23.03
CA ASP A 129 -10.45 6.95 22.75
C ASP A 129 -9.39 6.62 23.80
N LYS A 130 -9.80 6.00 24.93
CA LYS A 130 -8.90 5.52 25.99
C LYS A 130 -8.16 4.23 25.66
N GLN A 131 -8.54 3.48 24.63
CA GLN A 131 -7.94 2.18 24.32
C GLN A 131 -7.28 2.14 22.94
N ARG A 132 -6.26 1.28 22.81
CA ARG A 132 -5.73 0.89 21.51
C ARG A 132 -6.80 0.12 20.75
N SER A 133 -6.84 0.32 19.45
CA SER A 133 -7.62 -0.52 18.53
C SER A 133 -6.73 -0.95 17.38
N PHE A 134 -7.19 -1.89 16.57
CA PHE A 134 -6.53 -2.24 15.33
C PHE A 134 -7.55 -2.15 14.20
N VAL A 135 -7.08 -1.92 12.99
CA VAL A 135 -7.95 -1.82 11.82
C VAL A 135 -7.27 -2.38 10.59
N THR A 136 -8.01 -3.13 9.78
CA THR A 136 -7.54 -3.55 8.46
C THR A 136 -7.97 -2.50 7.46
N ILE A 137 -7.02 -1.95 6.71
CA ILE A 137 -7.33 -0.99 5.63
C ILE A 137 -7.81 -1.80 4.44
N ASN A 138 -9.03 -1.57 3.96
CA ASN A 138 -9.48 -2.17 2.71
C ASN A 138 -8.75 -1.58 1.50
N TRP A 139 -8.76 -2.30 0.38
CA TRP A 139 -8.10 -1.88 -0.85
C TRP A 139 -8.70 -0.62 -1.50
N ASP A 140 -9.76 -0.03 -0.96
CA ASP A 140 -10.37 1.24 -1.39
C ASP A 140 -10.29 2.33 -0.31
N GLU A 141 -9.63 2.06 0.81
CA GLU A 141 -9.52 2.96 1.95
C GLU A 141 -8.10 3.46 2.16
N THR A 142 -7.96 4.65 2.76
CA THR A 142 -6.67 5.14 3.25
C THR A 142 -6.58 4.96 4.76
N LEU A 143 -5.36 4.79 5.28
CA LEU A 143 -5.14 4.74 6.73
C LEU A 143 -5.73 5.99 7.41
N TYR A 144 -5.63 7.14 6.74
CA TYR A 144 -6.23 8.39 7.20
C TYR A 144 -7.76 8.29 7.31
N ALA A 145 -8.45 7.86 6.26
CA ALA A 145 -9.92 7.76 6.23
C ALA A 145 -10.44 6.80 7.31
N VAL A 146 -9.72 5.70 7.52
CA VAL A 146 -10.06 4.74 8.57
C VAL A 146 -9.78 5.31 9.97
N ALA A 147 -8.63 5.96 10.17
CA ALA A 147 -8.29 6.57 11.46
C ALA A 147 -9.22 7.75 11.82
N GLN A 148 -9.74 8.47 10.83
CA GLN A 148 -10.73 9.54 11.01
C GLN A 148 -11.99 9.07 11.73
N ARG A 149 -12.37 7.79 11.56
CA ARG A 149 -13.51 7.18 12.27
C ARG A 149 -13.29 7.10 13.78
N LYS A 150 -12.03 6.98 14.23
CA LYS A 150 -11.65 6.92 15.65
C LYS A 150 -11.40 8.31 16.24
N TYR A 151 -10.64 9.14 15.53
CA TYR A 151 -10.14 10.41 16.08
C TYR A 151 -10.90 11.66 15.61
N GLY A 152 -11.90 11.50 14.76
CA GLY A 152 -12.56 12.63 14.10
C GLY A 152 -11.59 13.37 13.19
N SER A 153 -11.66 14.70 13.16
CA SER A 153 -10.82 15.55 12.29
C SER A 153 -9.34 15.60 12.68
N ASP A 154 -8.97 15.13 13.87
CA ASP A 154 -7.62 15.25 14.42
C ASP A 154 -6.90 13.90 14.41
N VAL A 155 -6.54 13.45 13.21
CA VAL A 155 -5.93 12.13 12.95
C VAL A 155 -4.43 12.17 13.24
N PRO A 156 -3.92 11.42 14.24
CA PRO A 156 -2.51 11.45 14.63
C PRO A 156 -1.68 10.45 13.79
N LEU A 157 -1.44 10.77 12.51
CA LEU A 157 -0.75 9.87 11.58
C LEU A 157 0.66 9.48 12.06
N GLU A 158 1.44 10.40 12.62
CA GLU A 158 2.77 10.11 13.15
C GLU A 158 2.75 9.07 14.28
N ALA A 159 1.77 9.18 15.18
CA ALA A 159 1.59 8.21 16.26
C ALA A 159 1.19 6.82 15.71
N ILE A 160 0.35 6.80 14.67
CA ILE A 160 -0.05 5.58 13.97
C ILE A 160 1.16 4.95 13.27
N TYR A 161 2.03 5.75 12.64
CA TYR A 161 3.25 5.23 12.03
C TYR A 161 4.19 4.64 13.06
N GLU A 162 4.40 5.32 14.19
CA GLU A 162 5.29 4.84 15.25
C GLU A 162 4.82 3.52 15.86
N ILE A 163 3.55 3.41 16.24
CA ILE A 163 3.02 2.19 16.88
C ILE A 163 3.04 0.98 15.93
N ASN A 164 2.95 1.22 14.63
CA ASN A 164 3.03 0.20 13.59
C ASN A 164 4.46 -0.06 13.09
N ASN A 165 5.47 0.56 13.72
CA ASN A 165 6.87 0.49 13.30
C ASN A 165 7.08 0.83 11.81
N MET A 166 6.29 1.78 11.31
CA MET A 166 6.37 2.22 9.94
C MET A 166 7.53 3.21 9.79
N THR A 167 8.44 2.88 8.90
CA THR A 167 9.66 3.69 8.71
C THR A 167 9.45 4.63 7.54
N PRO A 168 9.61 5.95 7.74
CA PRO A 168 9.55 6.90 6.63
C PRO A 168 10.75 6.70 5.71
N SER A 169 10.59 7.05 4.44
CA SER A 169 11.68 6.99 3.49
C SER A 169 12.36 8.35 3.37
N VAL A 170 13.69 8.36 3.28
CA VAL A 170 14.46 9.59 3.06
C VAL A 170 15.09 9.53 1.67
N SER A 171 14.84 10.57 0.89
CA SER A 171 15.42 10.76 -0.44
C SER A 171 16.08 12.12 -0.53
N GLY A 172 17.23 12.22 -1.20
CA GLY A 172 17.94 13.49 -1.37
C GLY A 172 19.45 13.35 -1.21
N GLY A 173 20.20 14.31 -1.76
CA GLY A 173 21.66 14.39 -1.65
C GLY A 173 22.11 15.32 -0.52
N THR A 174 23.40 15.65 -0.49
CA THR A 174 24.01 16.56 0.50
C THR A 174 23.42 17.98 0.53
N ALA A 175 22.65 18.38 -0.50
CA ALA A 175 22.01 19.69 -0.59
C ALA A 175 20.63 19.78 0.08
N GLY A 176 20.07 18.65 0.52
CA GLY A 176 18.77 18.60 1.19
C GLY A 176 18.17 17.20 1.16
N LYS A 177 17.76 16.73 2.34
CA LYS A 177 17.04 15.47 2.50
C LYS A 177 15.55 15.77 2.59
N THR A 178 14.74 14.98 1.88
CA THR A 178 13.27 15.01 1.94
C THR A 178 12.79 13.72 2.56
N VAL A 179 11.93 13.83 3.57
CA VAL A 179 11.26 12.70 4.22
C VAL A 179 9.91 12.50 3.55
N LYS A 180 9.64 11.28 3.09
CA LYS A 180 8.33 10.87 2.59
C LYS A 180 7.66 9.96 3.62
N GLU A 181 6.35 10.10 3.74
CA GLU A 181 5.54 9.26 4.62
C GLU A 181 5.74 7.77 4.32
N PRO A 182 5.58 6.91 5.34
CA PRO A 182 5.65 5.47 5.14
C PRO A 182 4.54 4.98 4.21
N VAL A 183 4.86 4.02 3.35
CA VAL A 183 3.87 3.32 2.53
C VAL A 183 3.12 2.33 3.41
N TYR A 184 1.79 2.43 3.44
CA TYR A 184 0.89 1.47 4.10
C TYR A 184 0.12 0.67 3.04
N PRO A 185 0.40 -0.64 2.87
CA PRO A 185 -0.42 -1.48 2.00
C PRO A 185 -1.85 -1.66 2.54
N GLY A 186 -2.83 -1.63 1.63
CA GLY A 186 -4.16 -2.20 1.87
C GLY A 186 -4.08 -3.69 2.18
N GLY A 187 -5.10 -4.22 2.84
CA GLY A 187 -5.17 -5.61 3.31
C GLY A 187 -4.40 -5.91 4.60
N LYS A 188 -3.63 -4.93 5.10
CA LYS A 188 -2.86 -5.06 6.35
C LYS A 188 -3.64 -4.50 7.53
N THR A 189 -3.49 -5.14 8.69
CA THR A 189 -3.95 -4.64 9.97
C THR A 189 -2.94 -3.66 10.57
N TYR A 190 -3.43 -2.50 11.02
CA TYR A 190 -2.68 -1.42 11.67
C TYR A 190 -3.25 -1.12 13.04
N TRP A 191 -2.37 -0.89 14.01
CA TRP A 191 -2.72 -0.39 15.33
C TRP A 191 -3.06 1.10 15.28
N LEU A 192 -4.18 1.47 15.90
CA LEU A 192 -4.54 2.84 16.20
C LEU A 192 -4.33 3.06 17.72
N PRO A 193 -3.43 3.97 18.13
CA PRO A 193 -3.08 4.15 19.54
C PRO A 193 -4.27 4.59 20.42
N ALA A 194 -4.17 4.41 21.73
CA ALA A 194 -5.05 5.15 22.64
C ALA A 194 -4.71 6.65 22.58
N ARG A 195 -5.68 7.53 22.82
CA ARG A 195 -5.49 8.99 22.84
C ARG A 195 -4.43 9.41 23.86
N SER A 196 -4.35 8.71 25.00
CA SER A 196 -3.33 8.91 26.03
C SER A 196 -1.90 8.60 25.57
N GLU A 197 -1.73 7.89 24.46
CA GLU A 197 -0.42 7.50 23.91
C GLU A 197 0.03 8.38 22.74
N VAL A 198 -0.89 9.16 22.15
CA VAL A 198 -0.68 9.92 20.91
C VAL A 198 0.52 10.85 21.01
N ASP A 199 0.59 11.67 22.05
CA ASP A 199 1.68 12.65 22.20
C ASP A 199 3.05 11.97 22.32
N THR A 200 3.13 10.89 23.11
CA THR A 200 4.38 10.15 23.32
C THR A 200 4.86 9.47 22.04
N LEU A 201 3.93 8.84 21.29
CA LEU A 201 4.26 8.17 20.04
C LEU A 201 4.62 9.17 18.92
N THR A 202 3.94 10.32 18.90
CA THR A 202 4.23 11.41 17.94
C THR A 202 5.63 11.96 18.15
N GLU A 203 6.04 12.23 19.39
CA GLU A 203 7.38 12.71 19.67
C GLU A 203 8.45 11.67 19.34
N LYS A 204 8.22 10.38 19.64
CA LYS A 204 9.11 9.29 19.21
C LYS A 204 9.27 9.22 17.70
N TYR A 205 8.18 9.37 16.95
CA TYR A 205 8.24 9.39 15.50
C TYR A 205 9.09 10.55 14.99
N LYS A 206 8.89 11.75 15.54
CA LYS A 206 9.69 12.95 15.18
C LYS A 206 11.17 12.78 15.52
N GLU A 207 11.50 12.17 16.66
CA GLU A 207 12.88 11.84 17.03
C GLU A 207 13.50 10.88 16.01
N ARG A 208 12.80 9.80 15.65
CA ARG A 208 13.24 8.87 14.61
C ARG A 208 13.45 9.55 13.26
N VAL A 209 12.56 10.47 12.87
CA VAL A 209 12.72 11.24 11.64
C VAL A 209 13.97 12.12 11.69
N LYS A 210 14.26 12.76 12.84
CA LYS A 210 15.50 13.55 13.01
C LYS A 210 16.76 12.70 12.88
N GLU A 211 16.74 11.46 13.37
CA GLU A 211 17.89 10.54 13.24
C GLU A 211 18.17 10.12 11.79
N LEU A 212 17.16 10.18 10.92
CA LEU A 212 17.31 9.86 9.49
C LEU A 212 17.80 11.07 8.65
N LEU A 213 17.66 12.29 9.19
CA LEU A 213 18.06 13.56 8.56
C LEU A 213 19.50 13.95 8.91
#